data_AF-A0A1W1ZDZ3-F1
#
_entry.id   AF-A0A1W1ZDZ3-F1
#
_cell.length_a   1.000
_cell.length_b   1.000
_cell.length_c   1.000
_cell.angle_alpha   90.00
_cell.angle_beta   90.00
_cell.angle_gamma   90.00
#
_symmetry.space_group_name_H-M   'P 1'
#
loop_
_entity.id
_entity.type
_entity.pdbx_description
1 polymer ?
#
loop_
_entity_poly.entity_id
_entity_poly.type
_entity_poly.pdbx_seq_one_letter_code
_entity_poly.pdbx_strand_id
1 'polypeptide(L)'
;MVPDQPIFTNLHYNSVNWLGSVHKLWLLTSLLVWCFAPVVNASQSLQNELLTLDQIQEKIDLKRDWMKYRYDMEFQTCQDLFFTTSCTTKAKKQLQKEEKDLFDQENLLHTRQRDIKKALKDEAEQLRIAERADPKQVQIRANNRASFEEKQREKALREADVEERRKEAAKRAQENRNTSPF
;
A
#
# COMPACT_ATOMS: atom_id res chain seq x y z
N MET A 1 -71.06 0.23 -49.69
CA MET A 1 -70.29 -1.03 -49.58
C MET A 1 -70.09 -1.31 -48.10
N VAL A 2 -70.49 -2.50 -47.67
CA VAL A 2 -70.40 -3.11 -46.31
C VAL A 2 -69.23 -4.13 -46.39
N PRO A 3 -68.69 -4.78 -45.32
CA PRO A 3 -69.09 -4.80 -43.91
C PRO A 3 -67.87 -4.61 -42.94
N ASP A 4 -67.84 -4.92 -41.63
CA ASP A 4 -68.83 -5.47 -40.67
C ASP A 4 -68.52 -5.06 -39.20
N GLN A 5 -69.24 -5.63 -38.23
CA GLN A 5 -68.85 -5.84 -36.82
C GLN A 5 -68.86 -7.35 -36.51
N PRO A 6 -68.15 -7.85 -35.47
CA PRO A 6 -68.90 -8.17 -34.24
C PRO A 6 -68.12 -8.10 -32.91
N ILE A 7 -68.77 -7.46 -31.92
CA ILE A 7 -69.11 -8.02 -30.58
C ILE A 7 -68.09 -8.98 -29.92
N PHE A 8 -67.51 -8.58 -28.78
CA PHE A 8 -67.37 -9.49 -27.63
C PHE A 8 -67.49 -8.78 -26.26
N THR A 9 -68.06 -9.52 -25.32
CA THR A 9 -68.74 -9.17 -24.05
C THR A 9 -67.92 -8.53 -22.92
N ASN A 10 -68.66 -7.94 -21.97
CA ASN A 10 -68.19 -7.47 -20.65
C ASN A 10 -67.42 -8.53 -19.83
N LEU A 11 -66.48 -8.06 -19.00
CA LEU A 11 -66.16 -8.68 -17.71
C LEU A 11 -65.69 -7.60 -16.71
N HIS A 12 -66.52 -7.30 -15.71
CA HIS A 12 -66.11 -6.54 -14.54
C HIS A 12 -65.13 -7.37 -13.72
N TYR A 13 -63.96 -6.81 -13.35
CA TYR A 13 -63.08 -7.41 -12.36
C TYR A 13 -62.79 -6.43 -11.23
N ASN A 14 -63.10 -6.84 -10.00
CA ASN A 14 -62.89 -6.09 -8.77
C ASN A 14 -61.55 -6.46 -8.11
N SER A 15 -61.20 -5.77 -7.02
CA SER A 15 -59.94 -5.86 -6.23
C SER A 15 -58.74 -5.12 -6.87
N VAL A 16 -58.26 -3.98 -6.37
CA VAL A 16 -57.90 -3.57 -5.00
C VAL A 16 -56.73 -4.41 -4.43
N ASN A 17 -55.63 -3.74 -4.07
CA ASN A 17 -54.40 -4.22 -3.38
C ASN A 17 -53.12 -4.57 -4.19
N TRP A 18 -53.03 -4.38 -5.51
CA TRP A 18 -51.76 -4.62 -6.24
C TRP A 18 -50.75 -3.45 -6.22
N LEU A 19 -51.18 -2.18 -6.24
CA LEU A 19 -50.25 -1.04 -6.35
C LEU A 19 -49.37 -0.84 -5.11
N GLY A 20 -49.88 -1.15 -3.90
CA GLY A 20 -49.16 -0.90 -2.64
C GLY A 20 -47.95 -1.81 -2.41
N SER A 21 -47.99 -3.05 -2.90
CA SER A 21 -46.91 -4.03 -2.71
C SER A 21 -45.75 -3.81 -3.68
N VAL A 22 -46.04 -3.46 -4.94
CA VAL A 22 -45.00 -3.18 -5.95
C VAL A 22 -44.16 -1.95 -5.55
N HIS A 23 -44.79 -0.89 -5.03
CA HIS A 23 -44.07 0.30 -4.58
C HIS A 23 -43.18 0.03 -3.36
N LYS A 24 -43.63 -0.80 -2.41
CA LYS A 24 -42.82 -1.23 -1.26
C LYS A 24 -41.62 -2.08 -1.69
N LEU A 25 -41.81 -3.01 -2.62
CA LEU A 25 -40.71 -3.81 -3.19
C LEU A 25 -39.69 -2.95 -3.93
N TRP A 26 -40.15 -1.97 -4.72
CA TRP A 26 -39.27 -1.05 -5.46
C TRP A 26 -38.47 -0.11 -4.55
N LEU A 27 -39.10 0.41 -3.47
CA LEU A 27 -38.39 1.20 -2.46
C LEU A 27 -37.38 0.35 -1.69
N LEU A 28 -37.71 -0.89 -1.34
CA LEU A 28 -36.79 -1.80 -0.65
C LEU A 28 -35.57 -2.17 -1.52
N THR A 29 -35.76 -2.48 -2.80
CA THR A 29 -34.63 -2.77 -3.71
C THR A 29 -33.78 -1.53 -4.00
N SER A 30 -34.40 -0.36 -4.16
CA SER A 30 -33.69 0.92 -4.28
C SER A 30 -32.80 1.21 -3.07
N LEU A 31 -33.32 1.03 -1.85
CA LEU A 31 -32.57 1.20 -0.61
C LEU A 31 -31.39 0.22 -0.50
N LEU A 32 -31.61 -1.04 -0.91
CA LEU A 32 -30.59 -2.09 -0.87
C LEU A 32 -29.45 -1.80 -1.86
N VAL A 33 -29.75 -1.28 -3.05
CA VAL A 33 -28.74 -0.85 -4.04
C VAL A 33 -27.90 0.33 -3.53
N TRP A 34 -28.49 1.27 -2.79
CA TRP A 34 -27.76 2.39 -2.18
C TRP A 34 -26.80 1.96 -1.07
N CYS A 35 -27.08 0.86 -0.35
CA CYS A 35 -26.17 0.31 0.65
C CYS A 35 -24.95 -0.43 0.07
N PHE A 36 -24.95 -0.77 -1.22
CA PHE A 36 -23.86 -1.50 -1.89
C PHE A 36 -22.97 -0.62 -2.79
N ALA A 37 -22.92 0.70 -2.53
CA ALA A 37 -21.94 1.58 -3.15
C ALA A 37 -20.50 1.23 -2.66
N PRO A 38 -19.51 1.07 -3.55
CA PRO A 38 -18.20 0.52 -3.18
C PRO A 38 -17.31 1.52 -2.42
N VAL A 39 -16.72 1.05 -1.32
CA VAL A 39 -15.81 1.82 -0.42
C VAL A 39 -14.40 2.05 -1.03
N VAL A 40 -14.25 1.90 -2.35
CA VAL A 40 -12.95 1.80 -3.04
C VAL A 40 -12.33 3.17 -3.41
N ASN A 41 -13.08 4.27 -3.27
CA ASN A 41 -12.67 5.58 -3.79
C ASN A 41 -11.63 6.35 -2.95
N ALA A 42 -11.45 6.03 -1.66
CA ALA A 42 -10.57 6.79 -0.77
C ALA A 42 -9.08 6.62 -1.10
N SER A 43 -8.62 5.37 -1.26
CA SER A 43 -7.20 5.08 -1.49
C SER A 43 -6.70 5.60 -2.84
N GLN A 44 -7.55 5.61 -3.88
CA GLN A 44 -7.20 6.17 -5.19
C GLN A 44 -7.07 7.69 -5.17
N SER A 45 -7.92 8.40 -4.41
CA SER A 45 -7.80 9.87 -4.32
C SER A 45 -6.52 10.29 -3.60
N LEU A 46 -6.14 9.59 -2.52
CA LEU A 46 -4.87 9.79 -1.81
C LEU A 46 -3.65 9.51 -2.70
N GLN A 47 -3.69 8.46 -3.53
CA GLN A 47 -2.61 8.16 -4.48
C GLN A 47 -2.48 9.25 -5.55
N ASN A 48 -3.60 9.75 -6.07
CA ASN A 48 -3.60 10.85 -7.04
C ASN A 48 -3.04 12.15 -6.42
N GLU A 49 -3.38 12.45 -5.16
CA GLU A 49 -2.82 13.60 -4.42
C GLU A 49 -1.31 13.42 -4.18
N LEU A 50 -0.84 12.20 -3.92
CA LEU A 50 0.60 11.94 -3.79
C LEU A 50 1.35 12.27 -5.09
N LEU A 51 0.82 11.86 -6.24
CA LEU A 51 1.39 12.15 -7.55
C LEU A 51 1.42 13.67 -7.87
N THR A 52 0.40 14.43 -7.45
CA THR A 52 0.43 15.89 -7.66
C THR A 52 1.41 16.59 -6.71
N LEU A 53 1.59 16.09 -5.48
CA LEU A 53 2.63 16.58 -4.57
C LEU A 53 4.04 16.30 -5.11
N ASP A 54 4.27 15.13 -5.72
CA ASP A 54 5.56 14.80 -6.34
C ASP A 54 5.84 15.73 -7.54
N GLN A 55 4.84 16.06 -8.38
CA GLN A 55 4.96 17.08 -9.44
C GLN A 55 5.18 18.51 -8.92
N ILE A 56 4.76 18.82 -7.69
CA ILE A 56 5.05 20.11 -7.05
C ILE A 56 6.49 20.12 -6.53
N GLN A 57 6.98 18.99 -6.00
CA GLN A 57 8.37 18.83 -5.57
C GLN A 57 9.34 19.10 -6.74
N GLU A 58 9.12 18.51 -7.92
CA GLU A 58 9.95 18.77 -9.12
C GLU A 58 10.03 20.27 -9.46
N LYS A 59 8.94 21.03 -9.26
CA LYS A 59 8.91 22.49 -9.49
C LYS A 59 9.63 23.26 -8.39
N ILE A 60 9.67 22.75 -7.16
CA ILE A 60 10.45 23.31 -6.05
C ILE A 60 11.94 23.05 -6.28
N ASP A 61 12.30 21.85 -6.72
CA ASP A 61 13.67 21.47 -7.06
C ASP A 61 14.21 22.35 -8.20
N LEU A 62 13.44 22.52 -9.28
CA LEU A 62 13.76 23.45 -10.37
C LEU A 62 13.97 24.89 -9.86
N LYS A 63 13.12 25.39 -8.95
CA LYS A 63 13.31 26.72 -8.34
C LYS A 63 14.61 26.81 -7.54
N ARG A 64 15.00 25.75 -6.82
CA ARG A 64 16.24 25.67 -6.05
C ARG A 64 17.46 25.76 -6.96
N ASP A 65 17.43 25.06 -8.10
CA ASP A 65 18.50 25.12 -9.10
C ASP A 65 18.61 26.52 -9.74
N TRP A 66 17.49 27.16 -10.08
CA TRP A 66 17.48 28.55 -10.57
C TRP A 66 17.97 29.57 -9.53
N MET A 67 17.64 29.37 -8.24
CA MET A 67 18.15 30.20 -7.15
C MET A 67 19.68 30.07 -7.03
N LYS A 68 20.20 28.84 -7.04
CA LYS A 68 21.63 28.56 -7.00
C LYS A 68 22.35 29.16 -8.20
N TYR A 69 21.85 28.94 -9.42
CA TYR A 69 22.40 29.53 -10.65
C TYR A 69 22.46 31.06 -10.58
N ARG A 70 21.38 31.73 -10.13
CA ARG A 70 21.39 33.19 -9.94
C ARG A 70 22.44 33.64 -8.93
N TYR A 71 22.57 32.95 -7.80
CA TYR A 71 23.59 33.28 -6.80
C TYR A 71 25.01 33.07 -7.35
N ASP A 72 25.26 31.96 -8.06
CA ASP A 72 26.58 31.67 -8.62
C ASP A 72 26.97 32.73 -9.68
N MET A 73 26.01 33.19 -10.52
CA MET A 73 26.20 34.30 -11.45
C MET A 73 26.50 35.63 -10.73
N GLU A 74 25.68 36.04 -9.75
CA GLU A 74 25.89 37.25 -8.95
C GLU A 74 27.19 37.18 -8.13
N PHE A 75 27.61 35.98 -7.73
CA PHE A 75 28.88 35.78 -7.03
C PHE A 75 30.07 36.05 -7.96
N GLN A 76 30.05 35.55 -9.20
CA GLN A 76 31.11 35.84 -10.19
C GLN A 76 31.17 37.35 -10.51
N THR A 77 30.03 37.99 -10.80
CA THR A 77 30.02 39.45 -11.07
C THR A 77 30.49 40.27 -9.85
N CYS A 78 30.26 39.79 -8.62
CA CYS A 78 30.84 40.40 -7.42
C CYS A 78 32.36 40.24 -7.32
N GLN A 79 32.99 39.23 -7.93
CA GLN A 79 34.47 39.08 -7.92
C GLN A 79 35.17 40.06 -8.87
N ASP A 80 34.50 40.46 -9.96
CA ASP A 80 35.01 41.46 -10.91
C ASP A 80 35.00 42.90 -10.34
N LEU A 81 34.42 43.11 -9.15
CA LEU A 81 34.29 44.40 -8.50
C LEU A 81 35.30 44.59 -7.36
N PHE A 82 35.79 45.83 -7.20
CA PHE A 82 36.71 46.18 -6.10
C PHE A 82 36.13 45.93 -4.69
N PHE A 83 34.80 46.01 -4.53
CA PHE A 83 34.10 45.84 -3.25
C PHE A 83 33.46 44.46 -3.07
N THR A 84 34.25 43.40 -3.33
CA THR A 84 33.80 41.98 -3.29
C THR A 84 33.05 41.61 -2.00
N THR A 85 33.55 41.99 -0.83
CA THR A 85 32.99 41.60 0.48
C THR A 85 31.57 42.13 0.72
N SER A 86 31.30 43.39 0.38
CA SER A 86 29.95 43.96 0.55
C SER A 86 28.97 43.43 -0.49
N CYS A 87 29.45 43.21 -1.72
CA CYS A 87 28.67 42.65 -2.83
C CYS A 87 28.23 41.21 -2.51
N THR A 88 29.18 40.33 -2.21
CA THR A 88 28.91 38.92 -1.85
C THR A 88 28.05 38.78 -0.58
N THR A 89 28.24 39.66 0.42
CA THR A 89 27.37 39.69 1.62
C THR A 89 25.92 40.03 1.28
N LYS A 90 25.70 40.96 0.33
CA LYS A 90 24.35 41.31 -0.14
C LYS A 90 23.72 40.15 -0.92
N ALA A 91 24.45 39.54 -1.85
CA ALA A 91 24.00 38.36 -2.61
C ALA A 91 23.63 37.20 -1.68
N LYS A 92 24.49 36.87 -0.70
CA LYS A 92 24.23 35.82 0.29
C LYS A 92 23.00 36.11 1.15
N LYS A 93 22.79 37.35 1.59
CA LYS A 93 21.57 37.75 2.32
C LYS A 93 20.30 37.65 1.48
N GLN A 94 20.38 37.76 0.16
CA GLN A 94 19.24 37.54 -0.73
C GLN A 94 18.96 36.04 -0.87
N LEU A 95 19.98 35.23 -1.16
CA LEU A 95 19.86 33.76 -1.23
C LEU A 95 19.26 33.18 0.06
N GLN A 96 19.75 33.59 1.24
CA GLN A 96 19.25 33.09 2.53
C GLN A 96 17.76 33.38 2.79
N LYS A 97 17.19 34.43 2.17
CA LYS A 97 15.75 34.70 2.25
C LYS A 97 14.98 33.75 1.34
N GLU A 98 15.39 33.66 0.08
CA GLU A 98 14.75 32.81 -0.92
C GLU A 98 14.84 31.32 -0.54
N GLU A 99 15.96 30.89 0.05
CA GLU A 99 16.18 29.55 0.59
C GLU A 99 15.23 29.25 1.76
N LYS A 100 15.02 30.20 2.67
CA LYS A 100 14.06 30.04 3.76
C LYS A 100 12.63 29.92 3.25
N ASP A 101 12.21 30.83 2.36
CA ASP A 101 10.87 30.82 1.79
C ASP A 101 10.58 29.52 1.00
N LEU A 102 11.60 28.94 0.37
CA LEU A 102 11.53 27.65 -0.33
C LEU A 102 11.49 26.47 0.65
N PHE A 103 12.31 26.50 1.70
CA PHE A 103 12.33 25.48 2.76
C PHE A 103 10.97 25.37 3.49
N ASP A 104 10.34 26.51 3.78
CA ASP A 104 9.02 26.53 4.43
C ASP A 104 7.94 25.91 3.51
N GLN A 105 8.01 26.15 2.18
CA GLN A 105 7.13 25.49 1.18
C GLN A 105 7.37 23.97 1.11
N GLU A 106 8.64 23.55 1.05
CA GLU A 106 9.04 22.14 0.98
C GLU A 106 8.65 21.36 2.25
N ASN A 107 8.83 21.95 3.44
CA ASN A 107 8.44 21.31 4.69
C ASN A 107 6.91 21.11 4.81
N LEU A 108 6.11 22.06 4.30
CA LEU A 108 4.66 21.91 4.20
C LEU A 108 4.27 20.77 3.24
N LEU A 109 4.91 20.70 2.07
CA LEU A 109 4.72 19.64 1.08
C LEU A 109 5.05 18.26 1.67
N HIS A 110 6.24 18.11 2.25
CA HIS A 110 6.67 16.86 2.87
C HIS A 110 5.80 16.46 4.07
N THR A 111 5.22 17.43 4.79
CA THR A 111 4.24 17.13 5.85
C THR A 111 3.00 16.48 5.24
N ARG A 112 2.43 17.04 4.17
CA ARG A 112 1.29 16.43 3.46
C ARG A 112 1.61 15.05 2.88
N GLN A 113 2.77 14.88 2.25
CA GLN A 113 3.22 13.56 1.78
C GLN A 113 3.33 12.54 2.91
N ARG A 114 3.83 12.94 4.10
CA ARG A 114 3.90 12.06 5.29
C ARG A 114 2.50 11.67 5.78
N ASP A 115 1.58 12.61 5.85
CA ASP A 115 0.20 12.36 6.28
C ASP A 115 -0.52 11.38 5.35
N ILE A 116 -0.42 11.59 4.03
CA ILE A 116 -1.01 10.71 3.00
C ILE A 116 -0.38 9.31 3.05
N LYS A 117 0.96 9.23 3.07
CA LYS A 117 1.68 7.93 3.18
C LYS A 117 1.33 7.18 4.46
N LYS A 118 1.06 7.90 5.56
CA LYS A 118 0.58 7.31 6.81
C LYS A 118 -0.84 6.77 6.67
N ALA A 119 -1.79 7.55 6.13
CA ALA A 119 -3.16 7.10 5.93
C ALA A 119 -3.24 5.84 5.06
N LEU A 120 -2.54 5.82 3.91
CA LEU A 120 -2.45 4.64 3.03
C LEU A 120 -1.83 3.42 3.75
N LYS A 121 -0.84 3.64 4.62
CA LYS A 121 -0.23 2.56 5.42
C LYS A 121 -1.21 2.03 6.49
N ASP A 122 -1.97 2.91 7.14
CA ASP A 122 -2.93 2.53 8.17
C ASP A 122 -4.10 1.74 7.55
N GLU A 123 -4.59 2.13 6.36
CA GLU A 123 -5.53 1.33 5.54
C GLU A 123 -4.94 -0.06 5.19
N ALA A 124 -3.70 -0.11 4.70
CA ALA A 124 -3.05 -1.35 4.32
C ALA A 124 -2.78 -2.30 5.52
N GLU A 125 -2.48 -1.77 6.71
CA GLU A 125 -2.34 -2.61 7.91
C GLU A 125 -3.71 -3.12 8.40
N GLN A 126 -4.80 -2.33 8.31
CA GLN A 126 -6.14 -2.83 8.61
C GLN A 126 -6.51 -4.02 7.70
N LEU A 127 -6.25 -3.92 6.40
CA LEU A 127 -6.44 -5.03 5.46
C LEU A 127 -5.58 -6.25 5.83
N ARG A 128 -4.30 -6.06 6.20
CA ARG A 128 -3.42 -7.15 6.65
C ARG A 128 -3.83 -7.73 8.00
N ILE A 129 -4.45 -6.97 8.89
CA ILE A 129 -5.01 -7.48 10.15
C ILE A 129 -6.24 -8.33 9.86
N ALA A 130 -7.14 -7.87 8.98
CA ALA A 130 -8.31 -8.62 8.54
C ALA A 130 -7.92 -9.93 7.82
N GLU A 131 -6.97 -9.89 6.89
CA GLU A 131 -6.43 -11.09 6.23
C GLU A 131 -5.78 -12.04 7.23
N ARG A 132 -5.00 -11.54 8.20
CA ARG A 132 -4.45 -12.39 9.25
C ARG A 132 -5.54 -13.03 10.13
N ALA A 133 -6.65 -12.33 10.36
CA ALA A 133 -7.77 -12.82 11.16
C ALA A 133 -8.67 -13.82 10.40
N ASP A 134 -8.57 -13.93 9.07
CA ASP A 134 -9.32 -14.89 8.28
C ASP A 134 -9.11 -16.34 8.80
N PRO A 135 -10.19 -17.11 9.05
CA PRO A 135 -10.07 -18.44 9.64
C PRO A 135 -9.29 -19.43 8.79
N LYS A 136 -9.25 -19.29 7.45
CA LYS A 136 -8.43 -20.15 6.59
C LYS A 136 -6.95 -19.83 6.79
N GLN A 137 -6.59 -18.54 6.83
CA GLN A 137 -5.22 -18.11 7.14
C GLN A 137 -4.79 -18.50 8.57
N VAL A 138 -5.68 -18.46 9.55
CA VAL A 138 -5.42 -18.98 10.91
C VAL A 138 -5.11 -20.48 10.87
N GLN A 139 -5.94 -21.28 10.18
CA GLN A 139 -5.73 -22.73 10.06
C GLN A 139 -4.44 -23.08 9.30
N ILE A 140 -4.12 -22.36 8.22
CA ILE A 140 -2.86 -22.54 7.47
C ILE A 140 -1.66 -22.28 8.38
N ARG A 141 -1.68 -21.22 9.20
CA ARG A 141 -0.58 -20.94 10.15
C ARG A 141 -0.47 -22.02 11.24
N ALA A 142 -1.58 -22.57 11.72
CA ALA A 142 -1.57 -23.69 12.68
C ALA A 142 -0.95 -24.96 12.05
N ASN A 143 -1.39 -25.32 10.84
CA ASN A 143 -0.85 -26.49 10.10
C ASN A 143 0.65 -26.33 9.80
N ASN A 144 1.07 -25.14 9.36
CA ASN A 144 2.47 -24.84 9.07
C ASN A 144 3.35 -24.93 10.33
N ARG A 145 2.86 -24.47 11.49
CA ARG A 145 3.54 -24.64 12.78
C ARG A 145 3.71 -26.11 13.14
N ALA A 146 2.63 -26.90 13.08
CA ALA A 146 2.67 -28.33 13.38
C ALA A 146 3.65 -29.10 12.46
N SER A 147 3.60 -28.85 11.15
CA SER A 147 4.53 -29.47 10.19
C SER A 147 5.98 -29.03 10.40
N PHE A 148 6.23 -27.79 10.84
CA PHE A 148 7.59 -27.36 11.20
C PHE A 148 8.11 -28.08 12.44
N GLU A 149 7.31 -28.16 13.51
CA GLU A 149 7.67 -28.86 14.75
C GLU A 149 7.91 -30.36 14.52
N GLU A 150 7.10 -30.99 13.67
CA GLU A 150 7.32 -32.37 13.20
C GLU A 150 8.67 -32.53 12.48
N LYS A 151 8.96 -31.68 11.48
CA LYS A 151 10.25 -31.70 10.75
C LYS A 151 11.46 -31.45 11.65
N GLN A 152 11.33 -30.64 12.70
CA GLN A 152 12.41 -30.48 13.69
C GLN A 152 12.66 -31.77 14.48
N ARG A 153 11.59 -32.50 14.88
CA ARG A 153 11.72 -33.80 15.56
C ARG A 153 12.33 -34.86 14.64
N GLU A 154 11.86 -34.97 13.40
CA GLU A 154 12.44 -35.88 12.40
C GLU A 154 13.92 -35.59 12.13
N LYS A 155 14.29 -34.30 12.05
CA LYS A 155 15.68 -33.89 11.86
C LYS A 155 16.55 -34.30 13.06
N ALA A 156 16.10 -34.03 14.29
CA ALA A 156 16.83 -34.42 15.50
C ALA A 156 17.00 -35.95 15.61
N LEU A 157 15.96 -36.73 15.29
CA LEU A 157 16.04 -38.20 15.24
C LEU A 157 17.06 -38.67 14.19
N ARG A 158 17.05 -38.09 12.99
CA ARG A 158 18.00 -38.41 11.92
C ARG A 158 19.43 -38.04 12.26
N GLU A 159 19.64 -36.93 12.96
CA GLU A 159 20.97 -36.51 13.43
C GLU A 159 21.50 -37.46 14.52
N ALA A 160 20.65 -37.92 15.44
CA ALA A 160 21.01 -38.92 16.45
C ALA A 160 21.37 -40.28 15.82
N ASP A 161 20.57 -40.78 14.89
CA ASP A 161 20.80 -42.02 14.11
C ASP A 161 22.11 -41.97 13.28
N VAL A 162 22.40 -40.83 12.64
CA VAL A 162 23.69 -40.61 11.96
C VAL A 162 24.87 -40.65 12.93
N GLU A 163 24.73 -40.06 14.13
CA GLU A 163 25.80 -40.01 15.13
C GLU A 163 26.02 -41.37 15.82
N GLU A 164 24.98 -42.17 16.02
CA GLU A 164 25.09 -43.57 16.45
C GLU A 164 25.84 -44.40 15.41
N ARG A 165 25.44 -44.35 14.13
CA ARG A 165 26.14 -45.06 13.05
C ARG A 165 27.62 -44.65 12.92
N ARG A 166 27.96 -43.39 13.17
CA ARG A 166 29.35 -42.91 13.22
C ARG A 166 30.14 -43.56 14.35
N LYS A 167 29.56 -43.63 15.56
CA LYS A 167 30.18 -44.26 16.73
C LYS A 167 30.38 -45.76 16.52
N GLU A 168 29.39 -46.45 15.97
CA GLU A 168 29.54 -47.88 15.61
C GLU A 168 30.60 -48.11 14.55
N ALA A 169 30.61 -47.32 13.48
CA ALA A 169 31.62 -47.43 12.42
C ALA A 169 33.03 -47.17 12.97
N ALA A 170 33.18 -46.21 13.89
CA ALA A 170 34.46 -45.94 14.57
C ALA A 170 34.90 -47.12 15.46
N LYS A 171 33.98 -47.72 16.24
CA LYS A 171 34.27 -48.93 17.04
C LYS A 171 34.71 -50.09 16.15
N ARG A 172 33.94 -50.42 15.11
CA ARG A 172 34.27 -51.49 14.14
C ARG A 172 35.63 -51.24 13.44
N ALA A 173 35.94 -49.98 13.11
CA ALA A 173 37.24 -49.62 12.56
C ALA A 173 38.40 -49.79 13.56
N GLN A 174 38.17 -49.50 14.86
CA GLN A 174 39.16 -49.72 15.91
C GLN A 174 39.36 -51.22 16.21
N GLU A 175 38.29 -52.00 16.29
CA GLU A 175 38.32 -53.46 16.47
C GLU A 175 39.10 -54.12 15.33
N ASN A 176 38.85 -53.72 14.07
CA ASN A 176 39.59 -54.21 12.91
C ASN A 176 41.09 -53.84 12.95
N ARG A 177 41.44 -52.63 13.43
CA ARG A 177 42.85 -52.25 13.63
C ARG A 177 43.54 -53.08 14.71
N ASN A 178 42.85 -53.33 15.82
CA ASN A 178 43.40 -54.08 16.95
C ASN A 178 43.54 -55.60 16.66
N THR A 179 42.78 -56.12 15.70
CA THR A 179 42.74 -57.56 15.36
C THR A 179 43.56 -57.90 14.10
N SER A 180 44.12 -56.90 13.42
CA SER A 180 44.98 -57.09 12.25
C SER A 180 46.39 -57.56 12.68
N PRO A 181 46.89 -58.72 12.21
CA PRO A 181 48.17 -59.28 12.65
C PRO A 181 49.36 -58.77 11.81
N PHE A 182 49.52 -57.45 11.73
CA PHE A 182 50.63 -56.76 11.05
C PHE A 182 51.12 -55.57 11.88
#